data_AF-A0A2G5SYX2-F1
#
_entry.id   AF-A0A2G5SYX2-F1
#
_cell.length_a   1.000
_cell.length_b   1.000
_cell.length_c   1.000
_cell.angle_alpha   90.00
_cell.angle_beta   90.00
_cell.angle_gamma   90.00
#
_symmetry.space_group_name_H-M   'P 1'
#
loop_
_entity.id
_entity.type
_entity.pdbx_description
1 polymer ?
#
loop_
_entity_poly.entity_id
_entity_poly.type
_entity_poly.pdbx_seq_one_letter_code
_entity_poly.pdbx_strand_id
1 'polypeptide(L)'
;MSNLSYTVFKIVFSIANFSVDPCDDFYAHVCPMGVAKQDFMKSIFETKLQIVKDYKIEHPENLFVNAFSANVTNKMSNIVTQFLHSNESSTLCHISEKIVTIFTHHLLDFDVEGTVSLEDWKHSSCEHKMDMVRKLSFSTQKFINSRMVISQAMDGSIASSLMQKLDKKLRQLFSKLKMAVLKELRTTPWAVNSGALEMYEDALQKINFTTFSDIRKPLKHAQSVFIQAKNECINLLRVKYSVEIEDGICEVIAVGVAVRYINKPMDSINPTDLRDILIDQTAAFNSEDTRVYIGNDFTLLANTDYLSDLV
;
A
#
# COMPACT_ATOMS: atom_id res chain seq x y z
N MET A 1 -32.92 0.94 -38.85
CA MET A 1 -31.96 0.91 -37.72
C MET A 1 -32.73 1.23 -36.44
N SER A 2 -33.50 0.28 -35.89
CA SER A 2 -34.47 0.59 -34.82
C SER A 2 -34.90 -0.59 -33.94
N ASN A 3 -34.18 -1.71 -33.88
CA ASN A 3 -34.61 -2.87 -33.09
C ASN A 3 -33.58 -3.47 -32.11
N LEU A 4 -32.37 -2.91 -31.98
CA LEU A 4 -31.39 -3.38 -30.98
C LEU A 4 -31.51 -2.66 -29.62
N SER A 5 -31.90 -1.38 -29.63
CA SER A 5 -31.94 -0.53 -28.43
C SER A 5 -33.08 -0.91 -27.47
N TYR A 6 -34.20 -1.42 -27.98
CA TYR A 6 -35.37 -1.81 -27.18
C TYR A 6 -35.19 -3.15 -26.44
N THR A 7 -34.35 -4.04 -26.97
CA THR A 7 -34.08 -5.36 -26.39
C THR A 7 -33.08 -5.27 -25.23
N VAL A 8 -32.07 -4.39 -25.33
CA VAL A 8 -31.11 -4.13 -24.24
C VAL A 8 -31.81 -3.46 -23.06
N PHE A 9 -32.72 -2.51 -23.31
CA PHE A 9 -33.47 -1.81 -22.26
C PHE A 9 -34.38 -2.74 -21.43
N LYS A 10 -34.97 -3.77 -22.06
CA LYS A 10 -35.81 -4.77 -21.35
C LYS A 10 -35.01 -5.76 -20.51
N ILE A 11 -33.75 -6.03 -20.87
CA ILE A 11 -32.87 -6.93 -20.12
C ILE A 11 -32.38 -6.24 -18.83
N VAL A 12 -32.12 -4.93 -18.87
CA VAL A 12 -31.68 -4.17 -17.68
C VAL A 12 -32.76 -4.12 -16.58
N PHE A 13 -34.03 -4.01 -16.95
CA PHE A 13 -35.14 -3.93 -15.98
C PHE A 13 -35.54 -5.27 -15.34
N SER A 14 -35.18 -6.41 -15.94
CA SER A 14 -35.60 -7.72 -15.43
C SER A 14 -34.60 -8.40 -14.48
N ILE A 15 -33.43 -7.80 -14.25
CA ILE A 15 -32.30 -8.46 -13.54
C ILE A 15 -31.74 -7.62 -12.38
N ALA A 16 -32.04 -6.32 -12.33
CA ALA A 16 -31.56 -5.44 -11.26
C ALA A 16 -32.54 -5.44 -10.07
N ASN A 17 -32.21 -6.18 -9.01
CA ASN A 17 -32.89 -6.06 -7.72
C ASN A 17 -32.23 -4.91 -6.93
N PHE A 18 -32.78 -3.70 -7.05
CA PHE A 18 -32.27 -2.47 -6.41
C PHE A 18 -32.50 -2.40 -4.88
N SER A 19 -32.68 -3.54 -4.20
CA SER A 19 -32.98 -3.61 -2.76
C SER A 19 -31.76 -3.87 -1.86
N VAL A 20 -30.56 -3.94 -2.42
CA VAL A 20 -29.31 -4.05 -1.66
C VAL A 20 -28.79 -2.64 -1.38
N ASP A 21 -28.36 -2.39 -0.14
CA ASP A 21 -27.84 -1.10 0.30
C ASP A 21 -26.58 -0.74 -0.53
N PRO A 22 -26.55 0.40 -1.25
CA PRO A 22 -25.39 0.83 -2.01
C PRO A 22 -24.14 1.11 -1.16
N CYS A 23 -24.28 1.18 0.17
CA CYS A 23 -23.17 1.23 1.12
C CYS A 23 -22.48 -0.12 1.35
N ASP A 24 -23.12 -1.26 1.01
CA ASP A 24 -22.57 -2.60 1.27
C ASP A 24 -21.67 -3.11 0.14
N ASP A 25 -22.00 -2.84 -1.13
CA ASP A 25 -21.16 -3.24 -2.28
C ASP A 25 -21.45 -2.38 -3.52
N PHE A 26 -20.78 -1.23 -3.64
CA PHE A 26 -20.87 -0.34 -4.81
C PHE A 26 -20.63 -1.09 -6.15
N TYR A 27 -19.78 -2.11 -6.18
CA TYR A 27 -19.48 -2.90 -7.39
C TYR A 27 -20.65 -3.78 -7.82
N ALA A 28 -21.53 -4.18 -6.91
CA ALA A 28 -22.76 -4.87 -7.25
C ALA A 28 -23.74 -4.01 -8.06
N HIS A 29 -23.64 -2.68 -7.93
CA HIS A 29 -24.57 -1.73 -8.54
C HIS A 29 -24.10 -1.16 -9.89
N VAL A 30 -22.80 -1.00 -10.09
CA VAL A 30 -22.25 -0.35 -11.30
C VAL A 30 -21.67 -1.33 -12.33
N CYS A 31 -21.46 -2.60 -11.95
CA CYS A 31 -20.97 -3.64 -12.87
C CYS A 31 -22.10 -4.62 -13.24
N PRO A 32 -22.31 -4.96 -14.52
CA PRO A 32 -23.41 -5.82 -14.92
C PRO A 32 -23.26 -7.22 -14.32
N MET A 33 -24.31 -7.66 -13.62
CA MET A 33 -24.40 -8.97 -12.96
C MET A 33 -24.42 -10.18 -13.92
N GLY A 34 -24.27 -9.96 -15.24
CA GLY A 34 -24.36 -10.99 -16.28
C GLY A 34 -23.06 -11.69 -16.64
N VAL A 35 -21.90 -11.14 -16.25
CA VAL A 35 -20.61 -11.84 -16.31
C VAL A 35 -20.33 -12.31 -14.90
N ALA A 36 -19.86 -13.55 -14.69
CA ALA A 36 -19.50 -14.02 -13.36
C ALA A 36 -18.60 -12.96 -12.70
N LYS A 37 -19.10 -12.24 -11.69
CA LYS A 37 -18.46 -11.05 -11.09
C LYS A 37 -16.99 -11.31 -10.72
N GLN A 38 -16.67 -12.56 -10.40
CA GLN A 38 -15.32 -13.04 -10.10
C GLN A 38 -14.35 -12.88 -11.29
N ASP A 39 -14.79 -13.01 -12.54
CA ASP A 39 -13.91 -12.97 -13.71
C ASP A 39 -13.51 -11.53 -14.08
N PHE A 40 -14.42 -10.57 -13.95
CA PHE A 40 -14.15 -9.17 -14.33
C PHE A 40 -13.19 -8.46 -13.36
N MET A 41 -13.49 -8.47 -12.05
CA MET A 41 -12.60 -7.82 -11.07
C MET A 41 -11.23 -8.49 -11.01
N LYS A 42 -11.20 -9.82 -11.16
CA LYS A 42 -9.96 -10.58 -11.32
C LYS A 42 -9.18 -10.16 -12.56
N SER A 43 -9.84 -9.96 -13.71
CA SER A 43 -9.19 -9.48 -14.93
C SER A 43 -8.57 -8.09 -14.76
N ILE A 44 -9.22 -7.18 -14.03
CA ILE A 44 -8.68 -5.85 -13.73
C ILE A 44 -7.43 -5.96 -12.85
N PHE A 45 -7.51 -6.76 -11.78
CA PHE A 45 -6.39 -7.01 -10.90
C PHE A 45 -5.20 -7.67 -11.65
N GLU A 46 -5.47 -8.69 -12.48
CA GLU A 46 -4.46 -9.35 -13.30
C GLU A 46 -3.84 -8.40 -14.34
N THR A 47 -4.64 -7.52 -14.94
CA THR A 47 -4.16 -6.48 -15.85
C THR A 47 -3.21 -5.52 -15.15
N LYS A 48 -3.55 -5.05 -13.95
CA LYS A 48 -2.66 -4.22 -13.13
C LYS A 48 -1.33 -4.93 -12.87
N LEU A 49 -1.38 -6.19 -12.42
CA LEU A 49 -0.17 -6.97 -12.14
C LEU A 49 0.70 -7.14 -13.40
N GLN A 50 0.08 -7.39 -14.55
CA GLN A 50 0.78 -7.56 -15.82
C GLN A 50 1.46 -6.26 -16.27
N ILE A 51 0.77 -5.11 -16.18
CA ILE A 51 1.35 -3.80 -16.49
C ILE A 51 2.58 -3.50 -15.62
N VAL A 52 2.50 -3.79 -14.31
CA VAL A 52 3.66 -3.62 -13.41
C VAL A 52 4.79 -4.57 -13.79
N LYS A 53 4.48 -5.83 -14.10
CA LYS A 53 5.47 -6.83 -14.51
C LYS A 53 6.20 -6.41 -15.79
N ASP A 54 5.47 -5.96 -16.80
CA ASP A 54 6.05 -5.52 -18.08
C ASP A 54 6.98 -4.31 -17.86
N TYR A 55 6.55 -3.34 -17.06
CA TYR A 55 7.39 -2.20 -16.68
C TYR A 55 8.69 -2.65 -15.99
N LYS A 56 8.63 -3.61 -15.07
CA LYS A 56 9.81 -4.13 -14.37
C LYS A 56 10.79 -4.84 -15.32
N ILE A 57 10.29 -5.50 -16.36
CA ILE A 57 11.11 -6.15 -17.39
C ILE A 57 11.80 -5.11 -18.28
N GLU A 58 11.09 -4.04 -18.64
CA GLU A 58 11.62 -2.96 -19.47
C GLU A 58 12.58 -2.04 -18.73
N HIS A 59 12.48 -1.96 -17.40
CA HIS A 59 13.26 -1.05 -16.55
C HIS A 59 14.06 -1.78 -15.43
N PRO A 60 14.96 -2.73 -15.78
CA PRO A 60 15.74 -3.48 -14.80
C PRO A 60 16.75 -2.59 -14.04
N GLU A 61 17.10 -1.42 -14.57
CA GLU A 61 17.98 -0.43 -13.94
C GLU A 61 17.35 0.24 -12.71
N ASN A 62 16.03 0.15 -12.54
CA ASN A 62 15.37 0.68 -11.36
C ASN A 62 15.80 -0.13 -10.14
N LEU A 63 16.73 0.44 -9.37
CA LEU A 63 17.36 -0.16 -8.19
C LEU A 63 16.35 -0.89 -7.30
N PHE A 64 15.19 -0.28 -7.11
CA PHE A 64 14.16 -0.73 -6.20
C PHE A 64 13.26 -1.84 -6.76
N VAL A 65 13.18 -1.98 -8.09
CA VAL A 65 12.46 -3.10 -8.75
C VAL A 65 13.17 -4.43 -8.46
N ASN A 66 14.49 -4.45 -8.63
CA ASN A 66 15.26 -5.69 -8.50
C ASN A 66 15.74 -5.95 -7.07
N ALA A 67 16.09 -4.88 -6.33
CA ALA A 67 16.61 -5.01 -4.97
C ALA A 67 15.63 -5.68 -4.01
N PHE A 68 14.32 -5.60 -4.24
CA PHE A 68 13.28 -6.15 -3.35
C PHE A 68 12.62 -7.44 -3.87
N SER A 69 13.17 -8.05 -4.92
CA SER A 69 12.70 -9.34 -5.43
C SER A 69 12.75 -10.45 -4.38
N ALA A 70 11.93 -11.49 -4.55
CA ALA A 70 11.91 -12.65 -3.65
C ALA A 70 13.30 -13.32 -3.54
N ASN A 71 14.02 -13.42 -4.66
CA ASN A 71 15.36 -14.00 -4.68
C ASN A 71 16.36 -13.19 -3.84
N VAL A 72 16.40 -11.86 -4.03
CA VAL A 72 17.29 -10.99 -3.24
C VAL A 72 16.89 -11.00 -1.77
N THR A 73 15.59 -11.02 -1.47
CA THR A 73 15.07 -11.12 -0.10
C THR A 73 15.52 -12.41 0.59
N ASN A 74 15.43 -13.55 -0.09
CA ASN A 74 15.89 -14.83 0.44
C ASN A 74 17.41 -14.83 0.64
N LYS A 75 18.18 -14.30 -0.33
CA LYS A 75 19.63 -14.17 -0.20
C LYS A 75 20.01 -13.32 1.02
N MET A 76 19.42 -12.15 1.17
CA MET A 76 19.71 -11.25 2.30
C MET A 76 19.28 -11.86 3.63
N SER A 77 18.11 -12.51 3.69
CA SER A 77 17.67 -13.24 4.88
C SER A 77 18.69 -14.31 5.29
N ASN A 78 19.19 -15.10 4.33
CA ASN A 78 20.18 -16.13 4.61
C ASN A 78 21.49 -15.54 5.14
N ILE A 79 21.98 -14.45 4.56
CA ILE A 79 23.17 -13.73 5.04
C ILE A 79 22.98 -13.27 6.49
N VAL A 80 21.83 -12.65 6.80
CA VAL A 80 21.52 -12.16 8.15
C VAL A 80 21.43 -13.33 9.15
N THR A 81 20.78 -14.43 8.78
CA THR A 81 20.71 -15.63 9.61
C THR A 81 22.11 -16.21 9.88
N GLN A 82 22.94 -16.34 8.85
CA GLN A 82 24.31 -16.83 9.00
C GLN A 82 25.14 -15.92 9.91
N PHE A 83 25.04 -14.61 9.74
CA PHE A 83 25.71 -13.64 10.61
C PHE A 83 25.26 -13.81 12.07
N LEU A 84 23.96 -13.86 12.35
CA LEU A 84 23.42 -14.01 13.71
C LEU A 84 23.93 -15.25 14.44
N HIS A 85 24.22 -16.33 13.70
CA HIS A 85 24.75 -17.59 14.23
C HIS A 85 26.27 -17.73 14.11
N SER A 86 26.98 -16.73 13.56
CA SER A 86 28.44 -16.73 13.49
C SER A 86 29.05 -16.03 14.71
N ASN A 87 30.33 -16.33 14.96
CA ASN A 87 31.12 -15.65 16.00
C ASN A 87 31.32 -14.15 15.71
N GLU A 88 31.06 -13.69 14.48
CA GLU A 88 31.21 -12.30 14.07
C GLU A 88 30.08 -11.42 14.62
N SER A 89 28.93 -12.00 14.96
CA SER A 89 27.82 -11.25 15.52
C SER A 89 28.07 -10.76 16.95
N SER A 90 28.95 -11.40 17.72
CA SER A 90 29.35 -10.91 19.05
C SER A 90 30.31 -9.72 18.96
N THR A 91 31.04 -9.56 17.85
CA THR A 91 31.98 -8.44 17.68
C THR A 91 31.29 -7.13 17.34
N LEU A 92 30.03 -7.16 16.88
CA LEU A 92 29.28 -5.98 16.47
C LEU A 92 29.06 -5.00 17.63
N CYS A 93 28.92 -5.51 18.86
CA CYS A 93 28.79 -4.69 20.07
C CYS A 93 30.03 -3.85 20.36
N HIS A 94 31.23 -4.38 20.09
CA HIS A 94 32.49 -3.64 20.23
C HIS A 94 32.68 -2.59 19.13
N ILE A 95 32.00 -2.76 18.00
CA ILE A 95 32.07 -1.84 16.86
C ILE A 95 31.11 -0.67 17.03
N SER A 96 29.84 -0.95 17.31
CA SER A 96 28.81 0.07 17.47
C SER A 96 27.55 -0.47 18.14
N GLU A 97 27.36 -0.12 19.42
CA GLU A 97 26.11 -0.37 20.15
C GLU A 97 24.88 0.26 19.46
N LYS A 98 25.09 1.42 18.81
CA LYS A 98 24.03 2.09 18.03
C LYS A 98 23.54 1.20 16.89
N ILE A 99 24.46 0.58 16.14
CA ILE A 99 24.11 -0.33 15.03
C ILE A 99 23.36 -1.55 15.57
N VAL A 100 23.84 -2.17 16.65
CA VAL A 100 23.14 -3.31 17.29
C VAL A 100 21.73 -2.92 17.72
N THR A 101 21.57 -1.76 18.34
CA THR A 101 20.26 -1.27 18.76
C THR A 101 19.32 -1.11 17.56
N ILE A 102 19.75 -0.44 16.49
CA ILE A 102 18.86 -0.24 15.32
C ILE A 102 18.58 -1.57 14.60
N PHE A 103 19.59 -2.40 14.44
CA PHE A 103 19.49 -3.71 13.78
C PHE A 103 18.51 -4.64 14.52
N THR A 104 18.67 -4.81 15.83
CA THR A 104 17.81 -5.70 16.64
C THR A 104 16.37 -5.20 16.71
N HIS A 105 16.16 -3.88 16.82
CA HIS A 105 14.82 -3.28 16.75
C HIS A 105 14.07 -3.59 15.45
N HIS A 106 14.79 -3.72 14.33
CA HIS A 106 14.23 -4.06 13.03
C HIS A 106 14.05 -5.55 12.77
N LEU A 107 14.50 -6.41 13.70
CA LEU A 107 14.28 -7.86 13.68
C LEU A 107 13.26 -8.33 14.73
N LEU A 108 13.14 -7.63 15.86
CA LEU A 108 12.22 -7.96 16.95
C LEU A 108 10.82 -7.39 16.72
N ASP A 109 9.79 -8.18 16.98
CA ASP A 109 8.41 -7.70 17.05
C ASP A 109 8.01 -7.45 18.50
N PHE A 110 7.60 -6.21 18.81
CA PHE A 110 7.29 -5.76 20.17
C PHE A 110 5.79 -5.67 20.42
N ASP A 111 4.97 -5.75 19.37
CA ASP A 111 3.52 -5.54 19.45
C ASP A 111 2.76 -6.87 19.61
N VAL A 112 3.49 -8.00 19.75
CA VAL A 112 2.93 -9.34 19.85
C VAL A 112 3.02 -9.82 21.30
N GLU A 113 1.87 -10.12 21.90
CA GLU A 113 1.81 -10.64 23.27
C GLU A 113 2.60 -11.95 23.38
N GLY A 114 3.49 -12.05 24.38
CA GLY A 114 4.38 -13.21 24.57
C GLY A 114 5.71 -13.16 23.81
N THR A 115 6.05 -12.07 23.13
CA THR A 115 7.40 -11.81 22.59
C THR A 115 8.23 -10.91 23.52
N VAL A 116 9.33 -10.34 23.00
CA VAL A 116 10.23 -9.46 23.74
C VAL A 116 9.54 -8.13 24.04
N SER A 117 9.50 -7.74 25.32
CA SER A 117 9.03 -6.42 25.74
C SER A 117 9.95 -5.31 25.21
N LEU A 118 9.36 -4.25 24.67
CA LEU A 118 10.10 -3.07 24.20
C LEU A 118 10.91 -2.43 25.33
N GLU A 119 10.35 -2.35 26.53
CA GLU A 119 11.02 -1.76 27.69
C GLU A 119 12.20 -2.62 28.15
N ASP A 120 12.04 -3.94 28.17
CA ASP A 120 13.14 -4.84 28.53
C ASP A 120 14.27 -4.73 27.51
N TRP A 121 13.94 -4.69 26.21
CA TRP A 121 14.92 -4.51 25.14
C TRP A 121 15.65 -3.16 25.24
N LYS A 122 14.96 -2.06 25.54
CA LYS A 122 15.57 -0.72 25.68
C LYS A 122 16.64 -0.69 26.77
N HIS A 123 16.38 -1.32 27.91
CA HIS A 123 17.27 -1.35 29.07
C HIS A 123 18.31 -2.46 29.04
N SER A 124 18.26 -3.34 28.03
CA SER A 124 19.19 -4.46 27.87
C SER A 124 20.57 -4.02 27.37
N SER A 125 21.60 -4.76 27.78
CA SER A 125 22.96 -4.58 27.24
C SER A 125 23.00 -4.89 25.74
N CYS A 126 24.07 -4.44 25.07
CA CYS A 126 24.26 -4.70 23.65
C CYS A 126 24.21 -6.21 23.30
N GLU A 127 24.93 -7.02 24.08
CA GLU A 127 25.01 -8.46 23.91
C GLU A 127 23.65 -9.11 24.14
N HIS A 128 22.92 -8.65 25.15
CA HIS A 128 21.60 -9.16 25.46
C HIS A 128 20.57 -8.85 24.37
N LYS A 129 20.64 -7.67 23.73
CA LYS A 129 19.81 -7.33 22.55
C LYS A 129 20.07 -8.27 21.37
N MET A 130 21.33 -8.65 21.14
CA MET A 130 21.67 -9.65 20.11
C MET A 130 21.13 -11.04 20.47
N ASP A 131 21.27 -11.45 21.73
CA ASP A 131 20.75 -12.74 22.20
C ASP A 131 19.22 -12.84 22.11
N MET A 132 18.50 -11.74 22.36
CA MET A 132 17.04 -11.67 22.16
C MET A 132 16.66 -12.04 20.71
N VAL A 133 17.37 -11.52 19.71
CA VAL A 133 17.13 -11.84 18.30
C VAL A 133 17.50 -13.29 17.98
N ARG A 134 18.65 -13.78 18.48
CA ARG A 134 19.12 -15.16 18.21
C ARG A 134 18.19 -16.25 18.76
N LYS A 135 17.45 -15.95 19.83
CA LYS A 135 16.48 -16.88 20.44
C LYS A 135 15.17 -17.00 19.66
N LEU A 136 14.91 -16.13 18.68
CA LEU A 136 13.74 -16.24 17.83
C LEU A 136 13.85 -17.46 16.91
N SER A 137 12.77 -18.24 16.80
CA SER A 137 12.70 -19.35 15.83
C SER A 137 12.80 -18.87 14.37
N PHE A 138 12.37 -17.63 14.09
CA PHE A 138 12.42 -17.00 12.77
C PHE A 138 12.98 -15.58 12.88
N SER A 139 14.27 -15.47 13.17
CA SER A 139 14.96 -14.20 13.46
C SER A 139 14.89 -13.14 12.36
N THR A 140 14.66 -13.52 11.10
CA THR A 140 14.58 -12.61 9.96
C THR A 140 13.16 -12.35 9.44
N GLN A 141 12.12 -12.91 10.07
CA GLN A 141 10.75 -12.82 9.56
C GLN A 141 10.25 -11.37 9.47
N LYS A 142 10.51 -10.54 10.50
CA LYS A 142 10.13 -9.12 10.49
C LYS A 142 10.81 -8.36 9.35
N PHE A 143 12.08 -8.67 9.07
CA PHE A 143 12.83 -8.10 7.96
C PHE A 143 12.23 -8.51 6.60
N ILE A 144 11.91 -9.78 6.40
CA ILE A 144 11.24 -10.28 5.19
C ILE A 144 9.90 -9.56 4.97
N ASN A 145 9.08 -9.46 6.02
CA ASN A 145 7.79 -8.77 5.95
C ASN A 145 7.97 -7.29 5.60
N SER A 146 8.98 -6.63 6.17
CA SER A 146 9.29 -5.23 5.89
C SER A 146 9.70 -5.01 4.42
N ARG A 147 10.50 -5.93 3.86
CA ARG A 147 10.87 -5.90 2.43
C ARG A 147 9.67 -6.11 1.52
N MET A 148 8.74 -6.99 1.91
CA MET A 148 7.50 -7.24 1.17
C MET A 148 6.64 -5.97 1.10
N VAL A 149 6.46 -5.25 2.22
CA VAL A 149 5.72 -3.98 2.25
C VAL A 149 6.33 -2.95 1.30
N ILE A 150 7.66 -2.81 1.32
CA ILE A 150 8.36 -1.90 0.40
C ILE A 150 8.11 -2.30 -1.07
N SER A 151 8.25 -3.59 -1.38
CA SER A 151 8.04 -4.14 -2.72
C SER A 151 6.63 -3.86 -3.24
N GLN A 152 5.61 -4.10 -2.41
CA GLN A 152 4.22 -3.86 -2.78
C GLN A 152 3.91 -2.37 -2.97
N ALA A 153 4.44 -1.51 -2.10
CA ALA A 153 4.27 -0.07 -2.23
C ALA A 153 4.93 0.46 -3.53
N MET A 154 6.05 -0.13 -3.96
CA MET A 154 6.68 0.18 -5.24
C MET A 154 5.81 -0.22 -6.41
N ASP A 155 5.19 -1.40 -6.35
CA ASP A 155 4.31 -1.90 -7.40
C ASP A 155 3.09 -1.00 -7.57
N GLY A 156 2.46 -0.59 -6.47
CA GLY A 156 1.38 0.40 -6.51
C GLY A 156 1.85 1.76 -7.05
N SER A 157 3.07 2.19 -6.73
CA SER A 157 3.63 3.45 -7.26
C SER A 157 3.92 3.38 -8.77
N ILE A 158 4.37 2.22 -9.27
CA ILE A 158 4.59 1.97 -10.70
C ILE A 158 3.25 2.01 -11.43
N ALA A 159 2.27 1.22 -10.96
CA ALA A 159 0.91 1.18 -11.52
C ALA A 159 0.31 2.59 -11.58
N SER A 160 0.33 3.32 -10.46
CA SER A 160 -0.17 4.68 -10.36
C SER A 160 0.54 5.65 -11.34
N SER A 161 1.84 5.47 -11.54
CA SER A 161 2.59 6.28 -12.52
C SER A 161 2.13 6.06 -13.95
N LEU A 162 1.92 4.79 -14.32
CA LEU A 162 1.46 4.40 -15.65
C LEU A 162 0.00 4.83 -15.89
N MET A 163 -0.79 4.92 -14.82
CA MET A 163 -2.21 5.29 -14.84
C MET A 163 -2.47 6.79 -14.57
N GLN A 164 -1.46 7.65 -14.54
CA GLN A 164 -1.61 9.06 -14.15
C GLN A 164 -2.67 9.82 -14.97
N LYS A 165 -2.85 9.49 -16.25
CA LYS A 165 -3.89 10.10 -17.09
C LYS A 165 -5.30 9.69 -16.65
N LEU A 166 -5.48 8.45 -16.19
CA LEU A 166 -6.74 7.93 -15.70
C LEU A 166 -7.09 8.52 -14.33
N ASP A 167 -6.11 8.67 -13.43
CA ASP A 167 -6.28 9.38 -12.15
C ASP A 167 -6.86 10.80 -12.36
N LYS A 168 -6.33 11.55 -13.33
CA LYS A 168 -6.85 12.89 -13.68
C LYS A 168 -8.31 12.85 -14.13
N LYS A 169 -8.67 11.91 -15.01
CA LYS A 169 -10.06 11.73 -15.48
C LYS A 169 -10.98 11.37 -14.33
N LEU A 170 -10.53 10.47 -13.46
CA LEU A 170 -11.27 9.99 -12.31
C LEU A 170 -11.59 11.14 -11.33
N ARG A 171 -10.61 11.99 -11.02
CA ARG A 171 -10.82 13.18 -10.17
C ARG A 171 -11.83 14.16 -10.77
N GLN A 172 -11.80 14.35 -12.09
CA GLN A 172 -12.79 15.16 -12.80
C GLN A 172 -14.20 14.55 -12.72
N LEU A 173 -14.31 13.23 -12.88
CA LEU A 173 -15.58 12.50 -12.76
C LEU A 173 -16.16 12.66 -11.35
N PHE A 174 -15.36 12.46 -10.32
CA PHE A 174 -15.81 12.62 -8.93
C PHE A 174 -16.29 14.04 -8.62
N SER A 175 -15.61 15.07 -9.15
CA SER A 175 -16.07 16.46 -9.02
C SER A 175 -17.43 16.67 -9.69
N LYS A 176 -17.66 16.07 -10.86
CA LYS A 176 -18.95 16.15 -11.55
C LYS A 176 -20.05 15.38 -10.79
N LEU A 177 -19.72 14.20 -10.27
CA LEU A 177 -20.64 13.37 -9.49
C LEU A 177 -21.13 14.10 -8.24
N LYS A 178 -20.22 14.75 -7.50
CA LYS A 178 -20.60 15.60 -6.35
C LYS A 178 -21.62 16.66 -6.72
N MET A 179 -21.42 17.35 -7.84
CA MET A 179 -22.34 18.38 -8.33
C MET A 179 -23.69 17.80 -8.77
N ALA A 180 -23.68 16.63 -9.41
CA ALA A 180 -24.91 15.94 -9.81
C ALA A 180 -25.73 15.50 -8.60
N VAL A 181 -25.11 14.84 -7.62
CA VAL A 181 -25.77 14.42 -6.36
C VAL A 181 -26.32 15.64 -5.63
N LEU A 182 -25.54 16.71 -5.55
CA LEU A 182 -25.99 17.97 -4.95
C LEU A 182 -27.25 18.54 -5.64
N LYS A 183 -27.27 18.51 -6.98
CA LYS A 183 -28.43 18.99 -7.74
C LYS A 183 -29.69 18.19 -7.43
N GLU A 184 -29.57 16.87 -7.34
CA GLU A 184 -30.70 15.99 -7.01
C GLU A 184 -31.16 16.15 -5.55
N LEU A 185 -30.24 16.32 -4.59
CA LEU A 185 -30.60 16.59 -3.20
C LEU A 185 -31.43 17.86 -3.04
N ARG A 186 -31.10 18.91 -3.79
CA ARG A 186 -31.82 20.21 -3.78
C ARG A 186 -33.26 20.12 -4.28
N THR A 187 -33.57 19.15 -5.12
CA THR A 187 -34.93 18.93 -5.66
C THR A 187 -35.68 17.83 -4.92
N THR A 188 -35.03 17.13 -3.99
CA THR A 188 -35.59 15.99 -3.29
C THR A 188 -36.44 16.43 -2.09
N PRO A 189 -37.78 16.19 -2.08
CA PRO A 189 -38.68 16.77 -1.09
C PRO A 189 -38.34 16.42 0.36
N TRP A 190 -37.90 15.18 0.64
CA TRP A 190 -37.56 14.79 2.01
C TRP A 190 -36.30 15.51 2.52
N ALA A 191 -35.28 15.68 1.68
CA ALA A 191 -34.04 16.38 2.04
C ALA A 191 -34.30 17.87 2.31
N VAL A 192 -35.18 18.48 1.51
CA VAL A 192 -35.62 19.87 1.68
C VAL A 192 -36.48 20.04 2.93
N ASN A 193 -37.52 19.22 3.09
CA ASN A 193 -38.52 19.39 4.14
C ASN A 193 -37.99 19.01 5.54
N SER A 194 -36.97 18.16 5.62
CA SER A 194 -36.30 17.81 6.89
C SER A 194 -35.24 18.82 7.33
N GLY A 195 -34.90 19.82 6.50
CA GLY A 195 -33.81 20.75 6.77
C GLY A 195 -32.41 20.12 6.65
N ALA A 196 -32.29 18.92 6.07
CA ALA A 196 -31.02 18.19 5.97
C ALA A 196 -30.11 18.67 4.83
N LEU A 197 -30.57 19.57 3.98
CA LEU A 197 -29.84 20.00 2.78
C LEU A 197 -28.46 20.59 3.10
N GLU A 198 -28.36 21.48 4.09
CA GLU A 198 -27.08 22.09 4.49
C GLU A 198 -26.08 21.03 4.99
N MET A 199 -26.56 20.03 5.72
CA MET A 199 -25.74 18.93 6.23
C MET A 199 -25.16 18.09 5.08
N TYR A 200 -25.97 17.73 4.08
CA TYR A 200 -25.49 16.96 2.93
C TYR A 200 -24.60 17.79 2.00
N GLU A 201 -24.89 19.09 1.84
CA GLU A 201 -24.04 20.03 1.11
C GLU A 201 -22.64 20.11 1.71
N ASP A 202 -22.59 20.29 3.03
CA ASP A 202 -21.34 20.33 3.79
C ASP A 202 -20.57 19.00 3.70
N ALA A 203 -21.26 17.87 3.84
CA ALA A 203 -20.65 16.54 3.69
C ALA A 203 -20.05 16.34 2.29
N LEU A 204 -20.79 16.62 1.22
CA LEU A 204 -20.31 16.47 -0.16
C LEU A 204 -19.11 17.38 -0.47
N GLN A 205 -19.07 18.58 0.10
CA GLN A 205 -17.91 19.47 -0.02
C GLN A 205 -16.69 18.92 0.72
N LYS A 206 -16.89 18.34 1.91
CA LYS A 206 -15.81 17.83 2.77
C LYS A 206 -15.25 16.47 2.38
N ILE A 207 -15.97 15.65 1.63
CA ILE A 207 -15.44 14.37 1.13
C ILE A 207 -14.14 14.62 0.34
N ASN A 208 -13.05 14.00 0.74
CA ASN A 208 -11.78 14.05 0.04
C ASN A 208 -11.50 12.70 -0.64
N PHE A 209 -11.02 12.76 -1.88
CA PHE A 209 -10.64 11.60 -2.66
C PHE A 209 -9.12 11.48 -2.70
N THR A 210 -8.61 10.45 -2.04
CA THR A 210 -7.21 10.08 -2.04
C THR A 210 -7.00 8.96 -3.05
N THR A 211 -5.98 9.05 -3.89
CA THR A 211 -5.55 7.95 -4.76
C THR A 211 -4.12 7.55 -4.42
N PHE A 212 -3.65 6.43 -4.99
CA PHE A 212 -2.25 6.03 -4.83
C PHE A 212 -1.27 7.13 -5.27
N SER A 213 -1.68 8.02 -6.19
CA SER A 213 -0.89 9.17 -6.65
C SER A 213 -0.47 10.09 -5.49
N ASP A 214 -1.34 10.29 -4.49
CA ASP A 214 -1.07 11.11 -3.31
C ASP A 214 -0.01 10.48 -2.39
N ILE A 215 0.09 9.14 -2.42
CA ILE A 215 1.01 8.34 -1.61
C ILE A 215 2.39 8.21 -2.26
N ARG A 216 2.50 8.42 -3.58
CA ARG A 216 3.77 8.31 -4.31
C ARG A 216 4.87 9.22 -3.77
N LYS A 217 4.53 10.41 -3.28
CA LYS A 217 5.50 11.38 -2.76
C LYS A 217 6.17 10.86 -1.47
N PRO A 218 5.43 10.41 -0.45
CA PRO A 218 5.98 9.66 0.68
C PRO A 218 6.89 8.49 0.27
N LEU A 219 6.49 7.69 -0.72
CA LEU A 219 7.27 6.53 -1.18
C LEU A 219 8.60 6.92 -1.83
N LYS A 220 8.62 7.96 -2.67
CA LYS A 220 9.87 8.50 -3.23
C LYS A 220 10.83 8.99 -2.15
N HIS A 221 10.32 9.59 -1.08
CA HIS A 221 11.16 10.01 0.03
C HIS A 221 11.69 8.81 0.82
N ALA A 222 10.85 7.78 1.05
CA ALA A 222 11.29 6.54 1.69
C ALA A 222 12.46 5.88 0.93
N GLN A 223 12.48 5.97 -0.41
CA GLN A 223 13.60 5.51 -1.23
C GLN A 223 14.90 6.26 -0.94
N SER A 224 14.85 7.59 -0.85
CA SER A 224 16.03 8.39 -0.48
C SER A 224 16.52 8.06 0.93
N VAL A 225 15.59 7.88 1.86
CA VAL A 225 15.89 7.50 3.25
C VAL A 225 16.54 6.11 3.33
N PHE A 226 16.06 5.15 2.54
CA PHE A 226 16.67 3.82 2.43
C PHE A 226 18.14 3.91 2.00
N ILE A 227 18.42 4.61 0.88
CA ILE A 227 19.77 4.73 0.32
C ILE A 227 20.69 5.42 1.32
N GLN A 228 20.23 6.50 1.94
CA GLN A 228 20.99 7.22 2.94
C GLN A 228 21.34 6.33 4.14
N ALA A 229 20.34 5.66 4.72
CA ALA A 229 20.54 4.79 5.89
C ALA A 229 21.49 3.63 5.57
N LYS A 230 21.38 3.04 4.37
CA LYS A 230 22.29 1.97 3.91
C LYS A 230 23.73 2.48 3.84
N ASN A 231 23.95 3.60 3.15
CA ASN A 231 25.30 4.17 2.97
C ASN A 231 25.93 4.62 4.30
N GLU A 232 25.15 5.22 5.20
CA GLU A 232 25.61 5.60 6.54
C GLU A 232 26.04 4.37 7.36
N CYS A 233 25.27 3.29 7.31
CA CYS A 233 25.63 2.03 7.96
C CYS A 233 26.90 1.41 7.36
N ILE A 234 26.98 1.34 6.03
CA ILE A 234 28.14 0.82 5.30
C ILE A 234 29.41 1.56 5.75
N ASN A 235 29.39 2.89 5.78
CA ASN A 235 30.54 3.69 6.19
C ASN A 235 31.04 3.38 7.62
N LEU A 236 30.18 2.91 8.52
CA LEU A 236 30.55 2.55 9.89
C LEU A 236 31.13 1.13 10.02
N LEU A 237 30.71 0.22 9.14
CA LEU A 237 31.08 -1.19 9.16
C LEU A 237 32.17 -1.55 8.15
N ARG A 238 32.46 -0.66 7.20
CA ARG A 238 33.44 -0.87 6.14
C ARG A 238 34.77 -1.35 6.69
N VAL A 239 35.34 -2.37 6.05
CA VAL A 239 36.62 -3.01 6.42
C VAL A 239 36.57 -3.82 7.72
N LYS A 240 35.49 -3.74 8.52
CA LYS A 240 35.34 -4.51 9.76
C LYS A 240 34.69 -5.87 9.54
N TYR A 241 33.93 -6.01 8.45
CA TYR A 241 33.27 -7.24 8.03
C TYR A 241 33.52 -7.51 6.54
N SER A 242 33.19 -8.73 6.09
CA SER A 242 33.05 -9.01 4.67
C SER A 242 31.93 -8.15 4.07
N VAL A 243 32.04 -7.86 2.78
CA VAL A 243 31.03 -7.07 2.03
C VAL A 243 29.64 -7.68 2.19
N GLU A 244 29.55 -9.01 2.23
CA GLU A 244 28.28 -9.72 2.36
C GLU A 244 27.62 -9.49 3.73
N ILE A 245 28.38 -9.58 4.82
CA ILE A 245 27.87 -9.34 6.18
C ILE A 245 27.51 -7.86 6.35
N GLU A 246 28.35 -6.97 5.86
CA GLU A 246 28.09 -5.53 5.84
C GLU A 246 26.77 -5.21 5.13
N ASP A 247 26.59 -5.75 3.92
CA ASP A 247 25.35 -5.59 3.16
C ASP A 247 24.15 -6.13 3.93
N GLY A 248 24.25 -7.32 4.52
CA GLY A 248 23.16 -7.93 5.29
C GLY A 248 22.71 -7.07 6.48
N ILE A 249 23.65 -6.60 7.31
CA ILE A 249 23.35 -5.76 8.48
C ILE A 249 22.75 -4.43 8.02
N CYS A 250 23.37 -3.78 7.04
CA CYS A 250 22.96 -2.47 6.58
C CYS A 250 21.64 -2.50 5.80
N GLU A 251 21.32 -3.60 5.12
CA GLU A 251 20.03 -3.81 4.49
C GLU A 251 18.91 -3.89 5.54
N VAL A 252 19.10 -4.63 6.64
CA VAL A 252 18.10 -4.71 7.73
C VAL A 252 17.79 -3.32 8.29
N ILE A 253 18.83 -2.52 8.53
CA ILE A 253 18.68 -1.14 9.02
C ILE A 253 17.95 -0.29 7.99
N ALA A 254 18.42 -0.27 6.74
CA ALA A 254 17.86 0.57 5.69
C ALA A 254 16.39 0.26 5.40
N VAL A 255 16.04 -1.03 5.31
CA VAL A 255 14.66 -1.50 5.16
C VAL A 255 13.81 -1.04 6.33
N GLY A 256 14.28 -1.23 7.56
CA GLY A 256 13.55 -0.87 8.76
C GLY A 256 13.27 0.62 8.87
N VAL A 257 14.25 1.46 8.53
CA VAL A 257 14.08 2.92 8.50
C VAL A 257 13.09 3.34 7.39
N ALA A 258 13.19 2.73 6.21
CA ALA A 258 12.28 3.01 5.10
C ALA A 258 10.83 2.64 5.42
N VAL A 259 10.57 1.45 5.97
CA VAL A 259 9.22 1.02 6.36
C VAL A 259 8.64 1.92 7.45
N ARG A 260 9.44 2.31 8.45
CA ARG A 260 8.98 3.28 9.47
C ARG A 260 8.58 4.62 8.86
N TYR A 261 9.24 5.05 7.79
CA TYR A 261 8.86 6.26 7.08
C TYR A 261 7.56 6.05 6.28
N ILE A 262 7.43 4.92 5.58
CA ILE A 262 6.23 4.56 4.81
C ILE A 262 4.99 4.48 5.70
N ASN A 263 5.14 3.94 6.91
CA ASN A 263 4.05 3.75 7.87
C ASN A 263 3.72 5.01 8.69
N LYS A 264 4.31 6.17 8.37
CA LYS A 264 3.92 7.43 9.04
C LYS A 264 2.46 7.76 8.70
N PRO A 265 1.66 8.23 9.68
CA PRO A 265 0.32 8.72 9.40
C PRO A 265 0.32 9.77 8.29
N MET A 266 -0.69 9.71 7.43
CA MET A 266 -0.93 10.69 6.38
C MET A 266 -2.29 11.33 6.61
N ASP A 267 -2.40 12.65 6.59
CA ASP A 267 -3.65 13.36 6.94
C ASP A 267 -4.86 12.90 6.10
N SER A 268 -4.60 12.39 4.90
CA SER A 268 -5.61 11.95 3.93
C SER A 268 -5.96 10.46 4.02
N ILE A 269 -5.38 9.70 4.96
CA ILE A 269 -5.54 8.24 5.11
C ILE A 269 -5.61 7.87 6.60
N ASN A 270 -6.64 7.13 7.01
CA ASN A 270 -6.69 6.59 8.37
C ASN A 270 -5.53 5.60 8.60
N PRO A 271 -4.77 5.71 9.71
CA PRO A 271 -3.67 4.80 10.02
C PRO A 271 -4.01 3.31 9.94
N THR A 272 -5.26 2.91 10.23
CA THR A 272 -5.70 1.51 10.15
C THR A 272 -5.68 0.95 8.73
N ASP A 273 -5.91 1.81 7.74
CA ASP A 273 -6.12 1.41 6.34
C ASP A 273 -4.84 1.53 5.53
N LEU A 274 -3.85 2.26 6.06
CA LEU A 274 -2.59 2.55 5.37
C LEU A 274 -1.90 1.26 4.89
N ARG A 275 -1.92 0.19 5.70
CA ARG A 275 -1.32 -1.08 5.31
C ARG A 275 -1.98 -1.69 4.08
N ASP A 276 -3.31 -1.74 4.06
CA ASP A 276 -4.10 -2.35 2.97
C ASP A 276 -4.02 -1.50 1.69
N ILE A 277 -3.88 -0.19 1.86
CA ILE A 277 -3.62 0.75 0.77
C ILE A 277 -2.22 0.54 0.18
N LEU A 278 -1.19 0.38 1.01
CA LEU A 278 0.21 0.20 0.56
C LEU A 278 0.42 -1.10 -0.20
N ILE A 279 -0.36 -2.14 0.11
CA ILE A 279 -0.33 -3.39 -0.66
C ILE A 279 -1.13 -3.33 -1.96
N ASP A 280 -1.81 -2.21 -2.22
CA ASP A 280 -2.62 -1.93 -3.42
C ASP A 280 -3.60 -3.07 -3.75
N GLN A 281 -4.17 -3.70 -2.71
CA GLN A 281 -5.15 -4.78 -2.82
C GLN A 281 -6.60 -4.28 -2.70
N THR A 282 -6.79 -2.98 -2.44
CA THR A 282 -8.10 -2.40 -2.18
C THR A 282 -8.61 -1.64 -3.40
N ALA A 283 -9.85 -1.93 -3.81
CA ALA A 283 -10.46 -1.29 -4.96
C ALA A 283 -10.99 0.12 -4.60
N ALA A 284 -11.68 0.25 -3.46
CA ALA A 284 -12.02 1.52 -2.80
C ALA A 284 -12.21 1.29 -1.29
N PHE A 285 -11.86 2.25 -0.45
CA PHE A 285 -12.05 2.15 1.00
C PHE A 285 -12.60 3.46 1.58
N ASN A 286 -13.66 3.37 2.37
CA ASN A 286 -14.16 4.50 3.14
C ASN A 286 -13.42 4.53 4.48
N SER A 287 -12.43 5.40 4.57
CA SER A 287 -11.46 5.45 5.66
C SER A 287 -12.03 6.15 6.90
N GLU A 288 -12.95 7.09 6.67
CA GLU A 288 -13.80 7.85 7.60
C GLU A 288 -14.93 8.52 6.77
N ASP A 289 -15.98 9.07 7.37
CA ASP A 289 -17.12 9.74 6.68
C ASP A 289 -16.73 10.78 5.61
N THR A 290 -15.50 11.33 5.68
CA THR A 290 -15.00 12.34 4.75
C THR A 290 -13.78 11.91 3.93
N ARG A 291 -13.30 10.67 4.06
CA ARG A 291 -12.04 10.23 3.43
C ARG A 291 -12.27 8.95 2.63
N VAL A 292 -12.26 9.09 1.31
CA VAL A 292 -12.41 7.96 0.39
C VAL A 292 -11.08 7.70 -0.30
N TYR A 293 -10.53 6.50 -0.12
CA TYR A 293 -9.38 6.02 -0.88
C TYR A 293 -9.84 5.27 -2.12
N ILE A 294 -9.18 5.53 -3.25
CA ILE A 294 -9.42 4.86 -4.52
C ILE A 294 -8.13 4.21 -5.01
N GLY A 295 -8.15 2.88 -5.17
CA GLY A 295 -7.01 2.09 -5.59
C GLY A 295 -6.72 2.15 -7.09
N ASN A 296 -5.56 1.58 -7.49
CA ASN A 296 -5.19 1.51 -8.91
C ASN A 296 -6.14 0.62 -9.71
N ASP A 297 -6.73 -0.41 -9.10
CA ASP A 297 -7.73 -1.28 -9.75
C ASP A 297 -8.96 -0.48 -10.19
N PHE A 298 -9.48 0.41 -9.35
CA PHE A 298 -10.61 1.27 -9.72
C PHE A 298 -10.21 2.35 -10.73
N THR A 299 -8.96 2.80 -10.68
CA THR A 299 -8.42 3.72 -11.69
C THR A 299 -8.43 3.07 -13.09
N LEU A 300 -8.16 1.77 -13.19
CA LEU A 300 -8.29 1.02 -14.46
C LEU A 300 -9.74 0.89 -14.94
N LEU A 301 -10.71 0.78 -14.04
CA LEU A 301 -12.13 0.79 -14.40
C LEU A 301 -12.53 2.07 -15.13
N ALA A 302 -11.87 3.20 -14.80
CA ALA A 302 -12.10 4.48 -15.48
C ALA A 302 -11.71 4.48 -16.98
N ASN A 303 -11.03 3.43 -17.45
CA ASN A 303 -10.68 3.23 -18.84
C ASN A 303 -11.62 2.27 -19.58
N THR A 304 -12.65 1.76 -18.92
CA THR A 304 -13.67 0.91 -19.57
C THR A 304 -14.82 1.79 -20.05
N ASP A 305 -15.39 1.47 -21.21
CA ASP A 305 -16.54 2.20 -21.80
C ASP A 305 -17.80 2.17 -20.91
N TYR A 306 -17.80 1.42 -19.80
CA TYR A 306 -18.89 1.39 -18.83
C TYR A 306 -19.20 2.74 -18.17
N LEU A 307 -18.21 3.62 -18.02
CA LEU A 307 -18.44 4.97 -17.48
C LEU A 307 -18.89 5.98 -18.55
N SER A 308 -18.88 5.61 -19.83
CA SER A 308 -19.39 6.47 -20.90
C SER A 308 -20.92 6.60 -20.88
N ASP A 309 -21.60 5.70 -20.16
CA ASP A 309 -23.05 5.75 -19.91
C ASP A 309 -23.46 6.73 -18.80
N LEU A 310 -22.50 7.42 -18.15
CA LEU A 310 -22.75 8.48 -17.16
C LEU A 310 -22.66 9.90 -17.77
N VAL A 311 -22.65 10.02 -19.10
CA VAL A 311 -22.63 11.30 -19.85
C VAL A 311 -24.01 11.64 -20.39
#